data_AF-A0A2E3RP88-F1
#
_entry.id   AF-A0A2E3RP88-F1
#
_cell.length_a   1.000
_cell.length_b   1.000
_cell.length_c   1.000
_cell.angle_alpha   90.00
_cell.angle_beta   90.00
_cell.angle_gamma   90.00
#
_symmetry.space_group_name_H-M   'P 1'
#
loop_
_entity.id
_entity.type
_entity.pdbx_description
1 polymer ?
#
loop_
_entity_poly.entity_id
_entity_poly.type
_entity_poly.pdbx_seq_one_letter_code
_entity_poly.pdbx_strand_id
1 'polypeptide(L)'
;MPLESAIPAPGSRVRVTQQITQVDSTWTSSVEGTVLRCRQARTGSWFAHAKDDRLWLDRLELCKDDGELVLLNLDQYSVIELLDDSIGDDD
;
A
#
# COMPACT_ATOMS: atom_id res chain seq x y z
N MET A 1 -8.47 -9.44 -11.74
CA MET A 1 -7.57 -10.19 -10.85
C MET A 1 -7.51 -9.40 -9.56
N PRO A 2 -8.12 -9.85 -8.44
CA PRO A 2 -7.90 -9.19 -7.17
C PRO A 2 -6.43 -9.37 -6.81
N LEU A 3 -5.74 -8.28 -6.48
CA LEU A 3 -4.40 -8.38 -5.92
C LEU A 3 -4.54 -9.19 -4.63
N GLU A 4 -4.10 -10.44 -4.66
CA GLU A 4 -3.81 -11.23 -3.46
C GLU A 4 -2.54 -10.65 -2.83
N SER A 5 -2.55 -9.33 -2.57
CA SER A 5 -1.49 -8.67 -1.83
C SER A 5 -1.69 -9.12 -0.40
N ALA A 6 -1.00 -10.19 -0.01
CA ALA A 6 -0.91 -10.62 1.37
C ALA A 6 -0.58 -9.38 2.20
N ILE A 7 -1.53 -8.97 3.05
CA ILE A 7 -1.35 -7.79 3.86
C ILE A 7 -0.16 -8.08 4.78
N PRO A 8 0.94 -7.33 4.67
CA PRO A 8 2.14 -7.58 5.45
C PRO A 8 1.83 -7.44 6.94
N ALA A 9 2.47 -8.28 7.76
CA ALA A 9 2.28 -8.22 9.20
C ALA A 9 2.78 -6.87 9.75
N PRO A 10 2.15 -6.34 10.82
CA PRO A 10 2.72 -5.20 11.53
C PRO A 10 4.12 -5.57 12.05
N GLY A 11 5.09 -4.69 11.82
CA GLY A 11 6.52 -4.91 12.08
C GLY A 11 7.32 -5.33 10.86
N SER A 12 6.69 -5.75 9.75
CA SER A 12 7.41 -6.09 8.52
C SER A 12 7.90 -4.82 7.81
N ARG A 13 9.13 -4.86 7.30
CA ARG A 13 9.64 -3.82 6.41
C ARG A 13 9.12 -4.08 5.00
N VAL A 14 8.58 -3.03 4.38
CA VAL A 14 7.98 -3.12 3.05
C VAL A 14 8.40 -1.95 2.18
N ARG A 15 8.38 -2.19 0.88
CA ARG A 15 8.41 -1.17 -0.16
C ARG A 15 7.05 -1.11 -0.82
N VAL A 16 6.43 0.05 -0.80
CA VAL A 16 5.17 0.29 -1.51
C VAL A 16 5.46 1.13 -2.73
N THR A 17 5.13 0.59 -3.90
CA THR A 17 5.26 1.29 -5.17
C THR A 17 3.87 1.62 -5.70
N GLN A 18 3.60 2.91 -5.93
CA GLN A 18 2.35 3.39 -6.51
C GLN A 18 2.60 3.98 -7.88
N GLN A 19 1.76 3.61 -8.83
CA GLN A 19 1.83 4.15 -10.19
C GLN A 19 0.61 5.00 -10.49
N ILE A 20 0.84 6.22 -10.95
CA ILE A 20 -0.18 7.15 -11.41
C ILE A 20 0.01 7.31 -12.91
N THR A 21 -0.89 6.69 -13.67
CA THR A 21 -0.92 6.85 -15.13
C THR A 21 -1.53 8.21 -15.47
N GLN A 22 -0.74 9.08 -16.07
CA GLN A 22 -1.21 10.30 -16.71
C GLN A 22 -1.36 10.07 -18.22
N VAL A 23 -2.01 11.02 -18.89
CA VAL A 23 -2.32 10.96 -20.33
C VAL A 23 -1.09 10.64 -21.20
N ASP A 24 0.09 11.17 -20.83
CA ASP A 24 1.31 11.06 -21.63
C ASP A 24 2.49 10.43 -20.86
N SER A 25 2.31 10.07 -19.59
CA SER A 25 3.41 9.65 -18.72
C SER A 25 2.93 8.83 -17.53
N THR A 26 3.71 7.86 -17.08
CA THR A 26 3.42 7.14 -15.83
C THR A 26 4.36 7.64 -14.73
N TRP A 27 3.79 8.15 -13.64
CA TRP A 27 4.56 8.52 -12.46
C TRP A 27 4.59 7.37 -11.49
N THR A 28 5.78 6.93 -11.13
CA THR A 28 6.00 5.88 -10.14
C THR A 28 6.59 6.49 -8.89
N SER A 29 5.93 6.28 -7.74
CA SER A 29 6.44 6.68 -6.43
C SER A 29 6.66 5.44 -5.58
N SER A 30 7.80 5.36 -4.90
CA SER A 30 8.13 4.25 -3.99
C SER A 30 8.34 4.80 -2.59
N VAL A 31 7.73 4.16 -1.60
CA VAL A 31 7.87 4.49 -0.17
C VAL A 31 8.28 3.22 0.57
N GLU A 32 9.39 3.30 1.30
CA GLU A 32 9.91 2.20 2.09
C GLU A 32 9.75 2.50 3.58
N GLY A 33 9.35 1.51 4.35
CA GLY A 33 9.16 1.66 5.79
C GLY A 33 8.63 0.39 6.46
N THR A 34 8.52 0.45 7.78
CA THR A 34 7.98 -0.61 8.61
C THR A 34 6.47 -0.46 8.74
N VAL A 35 5.74 -1.55 8.51
CA VAL A 35 4.28 -1.57 8.67
C VAL A 35 3.94 -1.37 10.14
N LEU A 36 3.23 -0.29 10.45
CA LEU A 36 2.65 -0.09 11.77
C LEU A 36 1.27 -0.72 11.85
N ARG A 37 0.46 -0.50 10.81
CA ARG A 37 -0.94 -0.95 10.80
C ARG A 37 -1.52 -0.98 9.40
N CYS A 38 -2.36 -1.98 9.16
CA CYS A 38 -3.20 -2.10 7.98
C CYS A 38 -4.68 -2.00 8.39
N ARG A 39 -5.47 -1.17 7.71
CA ARG A 39 -6.92 -1.08 7.96
C ARG A 39 -7.69 -0.87 6.66
N GLN A 40 -8.82 -1.56 6.53
CA GLN A 40 -9.80 -1.24 5.50
C GLN A 40 -10.69 -0.11 6.00
N ALA A 41 -10.66 1.02 5.31
CA ALA A 41 -11.52 2.15 5.59
C ALA A 41 -12.48 2.35 4.43
N ARG A 42 -13.78 2.45 4.74
CA ARG A 42 -14.77 2.91 3.78
C ARG A 42 -14.42 4.33 3.39
N THR A 43 -14.25 4.60 2.11
CA THR A 43 -14.09 5.98 1.67
C THR A 43 -15.47 6.57 1.44
N GLY A 44 -15.73 7.70 2.10
CA GLY A 44 -16.93 8.51 1.90
C GLY A 44 -16.75 9.48 0.74
N SER A 45 -16.06 9.10 -0.33
CA SER A 45 -15.73 10.01 -1.43
C SER A 45 -16.93 10.16 -2.37
N TRP A 46 -17.50 11.37 -2.34
CA TRP A 46 -18.80 11.79 -2.86
C TRP A 46 -18.85 12.02 -4.39
N PHE A 47 -18.02 11.35 -5.19
CA PHE A 47 -18.09 11.51 -6.65
C PHE A 47 -17.80 10.20 -7.39
N ALA A 48 -18.57 9.17 -7.06
CA ALA A 48 -18.78 8.06 -7.97
C ALA A 48 -20.28 7.97 -8.19
N HIS A 49 -20.73 8.23 -9.42
CA HIS A 49 -22.03 7.82 -9.94
C HIS A 49 -22.11 6.28 -10.03
N ALA A 50 -21.70 5.57 -8.99
CA ALA A 50 -21.76 4.14 -8.89
C ALA A 50 -22.88 3.79 -7.92
N LYS A 51 -23.98 3.35 -8.53
CA LYS A 51 -25.15 2.79 -7.91
C LYS A 51 -24.71 1.60 -7.03
N ASP A 52 -24.64 1.82 -5.71
CA ASP A 52 -24.52 0.78 -4.66
C ASP A 52 -23.13 0.16 -4.37
N ASP A 53 -22.03 0.62 -4.97
CA ASP A 53 -20.71 0.03 -4.71
C ASP A 53 -19.98 0.68 -3.53
N ARG A 54 -20.03 0.00 -2.39
CA ARG A 54 -19.22 0.30 -1.19
C ARG A 54 -17.73 0.16 -1.53
N LEU A 55 -17.08 1.26 -1.89
CA LEU A 55 -15.62 1.31 -2.06
C LEU A 55 -14.92 1.23 -0.69
N TRP A 56 -14.31 0.08 -0.44
CA TRP A 56 -13.34 -0.11 0.64
C TRP A 56 -11.97 0.23 0.07
N LEU A 57 -11.25 1.15 0.71
CA LEU A 57 -9.82 1.33 0.44
C LEU A 57 -9.02 0.80 1.60
N ASP A 58 -8.02 -0.01 1.29
CA ASP A 58 -6.99 -0.41 2.22
C ASP A 58 -6.08 0.78 2.51
N ARG A 59 -5.88 1.07 3.79
CA ARG A 59 -4.95 2.10 4.27
C ARG A 59 -3.82 1.42 5.01
N LEU A 60 -2.61 1.75 4.61
CA LEU A 60 -1.38 1.25 5.20
C LEU A 60 -0.67 2.39 5.92
N GLU A 61 -0.44 2.19 7.21
CA GLU A 61 0.37 3.06 8.06
C GLU A 61 1.79 2.49 8.10
N LEU A 62 2.74 3.27 7.61
CA LEU A 62 4.16 2.95 7.55
C LEU A 62 4.96 3.93 8.42
N CYS A 63 6.00 3.43 9.07
CA CYS A 63 7.05 4.24 9.68
C CYS A 63 8.28 4.17 8.77
N LYS A 64 8.71 5.30 8.22
CA LYS A 64 9.97 5.38 7.48
C LYS A 64 11.17 5.18 8.39
N ASP A 65 12.32 4.93 7.78
CA ASP A 65 13.60 4.78 8.50
C ASP A 65 14.00 6.03 9.31
N ASP A 66 13.61 7.22 8.83
CA ASP A 66 13.83 8.50 9.51
C ASP A 66 12.86 8.75 10.70
N GLY A 67 11.91 7.84 10.94
CA GLY A 67 10.88 7.98 11.96
C GLY A 67 9.63 8.75 11.52
N GLU A 68 9.59 9.22 10.26
CA GLU A 68 8.38 9.83 9.68
C GLU A 68 7.26 8.80 9.51
N LEU A 69 6.06 9.13 9.99
CA LEU A 69 4.86 8.30 9.83
C LEU A 69 4.12 8.67 8.54
N VAL A 70 3.90 7.68 7.68
CA VAL A 70 3.22 7.85 6.39
C VAL A 70 1.98 6.98 6.32
N LEU A 71 0.87 7.60 5.90
CA LEU A 71 -0.39 6.90 5.64
C LEU A 71 -0.61 6.81 4.13
N LEU A 72 -0.52 5.60 3.57
CA LEU A 72 -0.76 5.32 2.16
C LEU A 72 -2.17 4.76 1.96
N ASN A 73 -2.88 5.25 0.94
CA ASN A 73 -4.10 4.62 0.47
C ASN A 73 -3.71 3.68 -0.67
N LEU A 74 -4.04 2.40 -0.51
CA LEU A 74 -3.75 1.37 -1.50
C LEU A 74 -4.91 1.30 -2.49
N ASP A 75 -4.56 1.14 -3.75
CA ASP A 75 -5.47 0.98 -4.87
C ASP A 75 -4.95 -0.13 -5.80
N GLN A 76 -5.65 -0.37 -6.92
CA GLN A 76 -5.28 -1.40 -7.89
C GLN A 76 -3.89 -1.22 -8.53
N TYR A 77 -3.35 0.00 -8.54
CA TYR A 77 -2.01 0.33 -9.06
C TYR A 77 -0.94 0.46 -7.95
N SER A 78 -1.27 -0.02 -6.74
CA SER A 78 -0.35 -0.07 -5.61
C SER A 78 0.20 -1.49 -5.45
N VAL A 79 1.52 -1.62 -5.45
CA VAL A 79 2.24 -2.88 -5.25
C VAL A 79 3.00 -2.80 -3.93
N ILE A 80 2.85 -3.82 -3.08
CA ILE A 80 3.59 -3.95 -1.83
C ILE A 80 4.59 -5.10 -1.96
N GLU A 81 5.84 -4.80 -1.70
CA GLU A 81 6.95 -5.75 -1.70
C GLU A 81 7.46 -5.89 -0.26
N LEU A 82 7.51 -7.12 0.26
CA LEU A 82 8.14 -7.39 1.55
C LEU A 82 9.65 -7.29 1.39
N LEU A 83 10.27 -6.38 2.13
CA LEU A 83 11.71 -6.31 2.29
C LEU A 83 12.04 -7.22 3.46
N ASP A 84 11.99 -8.52 3.19
CA ASP A 84 12.36 -9.53 4.16
C ASP A 84 13.87 -9.44 4.39
N ASP A 85 14.26 -9.05 5.61
CA ASP A 85 15.65 -9.10 6.06
C ASP A 85 15.99 -10.51 6.55
N SER A 86 15.50 -11.56 5.89
CA SER A 86 16.08 -12.88 6.08
C SER A 86 17.39 -12.90 5.30
N ILE A 87 18.44 -12.40 5.96
CA ILE A 87 19.75 -13.04 5.88
C ILE A 87 19.50 -14.55 5.98
N GLY A 88 19.90 -15.27 4.93
CA GLY A 88 19.57 -16.67 4.74
C GLY A 88 19.79 -17.53 5.98
N ASP A 89 18.85 -18.43 6.20
CA ASP A 89 19.11 -19.68 6.91
C ASP A 89 19.23 -20.75 5.83
N ASP A 90 20.47 -21.07 5.50
CA ASP A 90 20.92 -22.27 4.81
C ASP A 90 20.81 -23.44 5.81
N ASP A 91 19.89 -24.39 5.57
CA ASP A 91 20.00 -25.81 5.95
C ASP A 91 19.10 -26.70 5.08
#